data_AF-A0A535XJL9-F1
#
_entry.id   AF-A0A535XJL9-F1
#
_cell.length_a   1.000
_cell.length_b   1.000
_cell.length_c   1.000
_cell.angle_alpha   90.00
_cell.angle_beta   90.00
_cell.angle_gamma   90.00
#
_symmetry.space_group_name_H-M   'P 1'
#
loop_
_entity.id
_entity.type
_entity.pdbx_description
1 polymer ?
#
loop_
_entity_poly.entity_id
_entity_poly.type
_entity_poly.pdbx_seq_one_letter_code
_entity_poly.pdbx_strand_id
1 'polypeptide(L)'
;MSESADENQPAPVVAPVSVTGRVGQSGTCPARAPRRTVAPANPFDVSRPYTTSMRLSLALGLVPGLGTGLLLVLVAGAGLPVNIAWPQLAQAHGQVQALGYTLLFIIAVGLQHFPRFLGAPLMHVQRAQWGAGLVALALVARLVGQPLAPGVGRVTVLVFSVLALPVGMLIAGSVFHGLSRRSAQPDSGPSAAWRRFVVVAGLALGAA
;
A
#
# COMPACT_ATOMS: atom_id res chain seq x y z
N MET A 1 -8.00 -24.77 -43.43
CA MET A 1 -8.41 -24.65 -42.01
C MET A 1 -9.44 -23.55 -41.97
N SER A 2 -10.71 -23.93 -41.85
CA SER A 2 -11.85 -23.02 -41.99
C SER A 2 -12.18 -22.40 -40.64
N GLU A 3 -12.18 -21.07 -40.61
CA GLU A 3 -12.49 -20.23 -39.47
C GLU A 3 -14.02 -20.15 -39.33
N SER A 4 -14.59 -20.86 -38.36
CA SER A 4 -16.02 -20.83 -38.07
C SER A 4 -16.33 -19.58 -37.24
N ALA A 5 -16.83 -18.55 -37.94
CA ALA A 5 -17.55 -17.45 -37.33
C ALA A 5 -18.90 -17.96 -36.86
N ASP A 6 -19.10 -18.12 -35.55
CA ASP A 6 -20.46 -18.25 -35.02
C ASP A 6 -20.57 -17.74 -33.59
N GLU A 7 -21.79 -17.26 -33.29
CA GLU A 7 -22.34 -16.92 -31.98
C GLU A 7 -21.89 -15.62 -31.30
N ASN A 8 -22.37 -14.51 -31.84
CA ASN A 8 -22.71 -13.33 -31.05
C ASN A 8 -24.21 -13.33 -30.75
N GLN A 9 -24.64 -14.16 -29.77
CA GLN A 9 -26.04 -14.25 -29.36
C GLN A 9 -26.31 -13.24 -28.24
N PRO A 10 -27.15 -12.21 -28.46
CA PRO A 10 -27.46 -11.22 -27.43
C PRO A 10 -28.26 -11.85 -26.29
N ALA A 11 -27.83 -11.60 -25.05
CA ALA A 11 -28.48 -12.09 -23.85
C ALA A 11 -29.91 -11.52 -23.70
N PRO A 12 -30.88 -12.32 -23.19
CA PRO A 12 -32.26 -11.91 -23.05
C PRO A 12 -32.41 -10.76 -22.02
N VAL A 13 -33.03 -9.67 -22.47
CA VAL A 13 -33.39 -8.52 -21.64
C VAL A 13 -34.56 -8.91 -20.72
N VAL A 14 -34.29 -9.05 -19.43
CA VAL A 14 -35.33 -9.30 -18.42
C VAL A 14 -35.99 -7.97 -18.04
N ALA A 15 -37.27 -7.82 -18.36
CA ALA A 15 -38.05 -6.63 -18.04
C ALA A 15 -38.31 -6.50 -16.53
N PRO A 16 -38.24 -5.27 -15.95
CA PRO A 16 -38.55 -5.05 -14.54
C PRO A 16 -40.07 -5.18 -14.29
N VAL A 17 -40.44 -6.10 -13.40
CA VAL A 17 -41.81 -6.27 -12.92
C VAL A 17 -42.19 -5.08 -12.03
N SER A 18 -43.04 -4.22 -12.55
CA SER A 18 -43.62 -3.09 -11.82
C SER A 18 -44.83 -3.57 -11.00
N VAL A 19 -44.63 -3.85 -9.71
CA VAL A 19 -45.73 -4.14 -8.77
C VAL A 19 -46.32 -2.82 -8.28
N THR A 20 -47.39 -2.37 -8.93
CA THR A 20 -48.23 -1.25 -8.46
C THR A 20 -49.36 -1.79 -7.60
N GLY A 21 -49.09 -1.95 -6.30
CA GLY A 21 -50.09 -2.29 -5.28
C GLY A 21 -50.69 -1.03 -4.64
N ARG A 22 -52.00 -0.89 -4.78
CA ARG A 22 -52.81 0.28 -4.43
C ARG A 22 -53.26 0.26 -2.95
N VAL A 23 -53.02 1.38 -2.26
CA VAL A 23 -53.83 2.10 -1.24
C VAL A 23 -54.80 1.30 -0.35
N GLY A 24 -54.59 1.38 0.97
CA GLY A 24 -55.59 1.14 2.01
C GLY A 24 -55.20 1.73 3.38
N GLN A 25 -55.94 2.75 3.81
CA GLN A 25 -56.29 3.20 5.19
C GLN A 25 -55.21 3.22 6.30
N SER A 26 -54.75 4.40 6.74
CA SER A 26 -55.37 5.27 7.77
C SER A 26 -55.50 4.64 9.17
N GLY A 27 -54.37 4.27 9.76
CA GLY A 27 -54.21 4.14 11.21
C GLY A 27 -52.90 4.79 11.62
N THR A 28 -52.96 5.93 12.31
CA THR A 28 -51.78 6.65 12.81
C THR A 28 -51.18 5.92 14.01
N CYS A 29 -50.51 4.79 13.75
CA CYS A 29 -49.47 4.28 14.66
C CYS A 29 -48.33 5.31 14.69
N PRO A 30 -47.70 5.55 15.85
CA PRO A 30 -46.54 6.43 15.94
C PRO A 30 -45.51 5.95 14.92
N ALA A 31 -45.19 6.81 13.95
CA ALA A 31 -44.28 6.50 12.85
C ALA A 31 -42.97 6.01 13.45
N ARG A 32 -42.79 4.68 13.46
CA ARG A 32 -41.57 4.05 13.95
C ARG A 32 -40.45 4.57 13.07
N ALA A 33 -39.58 5.40 13.64
CA ALA A 33 -38.46 5.97 12.92
C ALA A 33 -37.76 4.84 12.13
N PRO A 34 -37.51 5.04 10.82
CA PRO A 34 -36.94 4.01 9.98
C PRO A 34 -35.66 3.50 10.65
N ARG A 35 -35.67 2.22 11.00
CA ARG A 35 -34.52 1.58 11.65
C ARG A 35 -33.39 1.66 10.65
N ARG A 36 -32.33 2.40 10.97
CA ARG A 36 -31.16 2.53 10.09
C ARG A 36 -30.56 1.13 9.90
N THR A 37 -30.79 0.53 8.75
CA THR A 37 -30.16 -0.74 8.40
C THR A 37 -28.70 -0.44 8.13
N VAL A 38 -27.83 -0.82 9.07
CA VAL A 38 -26.38 -0.71 8.87
C VAL A 38 -26.01 -1.78 7.84
N ALA A 39 -25.59 -1.34 6.65
CA ALA A 39 -25.08 -2.26 5.65
C ALA A 39 -23.89 -3.05 6.24
N PRO A 40 -23.81 -4.37 6.00
CA PRO A 40 -22.70 -5.17 6.50
C PRO A 40 -21.37 -4.61 5.96
N ALA A 41 -20.38 -4.49 6.84
CA ALA A 41 -19.06 -4.00 6.46
C ALA A 41 -18.42 -4.97 5.44
N ASN A 42 -17.89 -4.43 4.34
CA ASN A 42 -17.18 -5.22 3.35
C ASN A 42 -15.84 -5.69 3.96
N PRO A 43 -15.60 -7.00 4.12
CA PRO A 43 -14.36 -7.52 4.73
C PRO A 43 -13.12 -7.28 3.85
N PHE A 44 -13.30 -6.89 2.58
CA PHE A 44 -12.23 -6.54 1.66
C PHE A 44 -12.00 -5.02 1.55
N ASP A 45 -12.65 -4.21 2.40
CA ASP A 45 -12.41 -2.77 2.40
C ASP A 45 -11.03 -2.43 2.99
N VAL A 46 -10.14 -2.03 2.11
CA VAL A 46 -8.76 -1.61 2.39
C VAL A 46 -8.51 -0.16 1.97
N SER A 47 -9.57 0.59 1.65
CA SER A 47 -9.49 1.90 1.01
C SER A 47 -8.64 2.92 1.79
N ARG A 48 -8.84 3.02 3.11
CA ARG A 48 -8.11 3.95 3.97
C ARG A 48 -6.60 3.65 4.10
N PRO A 49 -6.17 2.42 4.47
CA PRO A 49 -4.74 2.12 4.53
C PRO A 49 -4.08 2.16 3.14
N TYR A 50 -4.77 1.72 2.09
CA TYR A 50 -4.30 1.86 0.70
C TYR A 50 -4.01 3.32 0.33
N THR A 51 -5.00 4.20 0.48
CA THR A 51 -4.86 5.61 0.10
C THR A 51 -3.78 6.31 0.92
N THR A 52 -3.64 5.97 2.20
CA THR A 52 -2.59 6.53 3.05
C THR A 52 -1.20 6.11 2.59
N SER A 53 -0.97 4.81 2.38
CA SER A 53 0.33 4.30 1.91
C SER A 53 0.68 4.82 0.52
N MET A 54 -0.29 4.90 -0.39
CA MET A 54 -0.08 5.47 -1.74
C MET A 54 0.29 6.96 -1.68
N ARG A 55 -0.41 7.75 -0.87
CA ARG A 55 -0.09 9.18 -0.68
C ARG A 55 1.31 9.37 -0.11
N LEU A 56 1.68 8.59 0.91
CA LEU A 56 3.03 8.64 1.48
C LEU A 56 4.10 8.25 0.46
N SER A 57 3.87 7.17 -0.30
CA SER A 57 4.75 6.73 -1.38
C SER A 57 4.99 7.84 -2.40
N LEU A 58 3.92 8.44 -2.92
CA LEU A 58 4.01 9.51 -3.92
C LEU A 58 4.62 10.78 -3.33
N ALA A 59 4.23 11.17 -2.11
CA ALA A 59 4.78 12.34 -1.44
C ALA A 59 6.29 12.21 -1.22
N LEU A 60 6.77 11.06 -0.73
CA LEU A 60 8.19 10.79 -0.54
C LEU A 60 8.95 10.68 -1.87
N GLY A 61 8.37 10.02 -2.87
CA GLY A 61 9.00 9.88 -4.18
C GLY A 61 9.15 11.20 -4.92
N LEU A 62 8.14 12.08 -4.85
CA LEU A 62 8.15 13.35 -5.57
C LEU A 62 8.91 14.45 -4.82
N VAL A 63 8.65 14.62 -3.52
CA VAL A 63 9.17 15.78 -2.79
C VAL A 63 10.62 15.54 -2.35
N PRO A 64 10.93 14.68 -1.36
CA PRO A 64 12.30 14.43 -1.00
C PRO A 64 13.04 13.55 -2.01
N GLY A 65 12.41 12.59 -2.71
CA GLY A 65 13.06 11.74 -3.69
C GLY A 65 13.52 12.52 -4.93
N LEU A 66 12.61 12.80 -5.85
CA LEU A 66 12.88 13.55 -7.07
C LEU A 66 13.47 14.93 -6.79
N GLY A 67 12.97 15.65 -5.77
CA GLY A 67 13.49 16.97 -5.41
C GLY A 67 14.97 16.96 -5.02
N THR A 68 15.41 16.02 -4.18
CA THR A 68 16.85 15.91 -3.86
C THR A 68 17.66 15.39 -5.04
N GLY A 69 17.12 14.45 -5.83
CA GLY A 69 17.79 13.94 -7.03
C GLY A 69 18.06 15.05 -8.05
N LEU A 70 17.06 15.91 -8.29
CA LEU A 70 17.19 17.06 -9.19
C LEU A 70 18.20 18.07 -8.65
N LEU A 71 18.16 18.38 -7.35
CA LEU A 71 19.15 19.25 -6.71
C LEU A 71 20.58 18.70 -6.90
N LEU A 72 20.76 17.40 -6.70
CA LEU A 72 22.05 16.73 -6.91
C LEU A 72 22.51 16.81 -8.38
N VAL A 73 21.61 16.65 -9.34
CA VAL A 73 21.98 16.79 -10.76
C VAL A 73 22.34 18.24 -11.09
N LEU A 74 21.58 19.21 -10.59
CA LEU A 74 21.80 20.63 -10.88
C LEU A 74 23.12 21.16 -10.31
N VAL A 75 23.43 20.84 -9.05
CA VAL A 75 24.69 21.30 -8.42
C VAL A 75 25.90 20.67 -9.12
N ALA A 76 25.82 19.38 -9.48
CA ALA A 76 26.89 18.71 -10.24
C ALA A 76 27.02 19.29 -11.66
N GLY A 77 25.90 19.49 -12.36
CA GLY A 77 25.87 20.02 -13.73
C GLY A 77 26.33 21.48 -13.83
N ALA A 78 26.10 22.28 -12.79
CA ALA A 78 26.57 23.66 -12.71
C ALA A 78 28.05 23.78 -12.30
N GLY A 79 28.75 22.68 -12.03
CA GLY A 79 30.14 22.68 -11.58
C GLY A 79 30.34 23.32 -10.20
N LEU A 80 29.29 23.38 -9.38
CA LEU A 80 29.38 23.91 -8.02
C LEU A 80 30.18 22.94 -7.13
N PRO A 81 30.92 23.45 -6.13
CA PRO A 81 31.73 22.60 -5.26
C PRO A 81 30.86 21.63 -4.47
N VAL A 82 31.04 20.33 -4.74
CA VAL A 82 30.43 19.25 -3.97
C VAL A 82 31.15 19.12 -2.64
N ASN A 83 30.46 19.47 -1.54
CA ASN A 83 31.04 19.39 -0.21
C ASN A 83 31.02 17.94 0.33
N ILE A 84 31.62 17.73 1.50
CA ILE A 84 31.71 16.42 2.18
C ILE A 84 30.32 15.81 2.45
N ALA A 85 29.24 16.60 2.45
CA ALA A 85 27.86 16.14 2.68
C ALA A 85 27.18 15.55 1.42
N TRP A 86 27.82 15.66 0.25
CA TRP A 86 27.26 15.19 -1.01
C TRP A 86 27.00 13.68 -1.05
N PRO A 87 27.95 12.80 -0.71
CA PRO A 87 27.71 11.36 -0.76
C PRO A 87 26.60 10.92 0.20
N GLN A 88 26.48 11.57 1.36
CA GLN A 88 25.44 11.28 2.34
C GLN A 88 24.07 11.71 1.80
N LEU A 89 23.97 12.88 1.16
CA LEU A 89 22.71 13.31 0.55
C LEU A 89 22.29 12.42 -0.63
N ALA A 90 23.24 12.00 -1.47
CA ALA A 90 22.99 11.04 -2.55
C ALA A 90 22.54 9.67 -2.02
N GLN A 91 23.14 9.21 -0.93
CA GLN A 91 22.71 8.00 -0.23
C GLN A 91 21.29 8.16 0.37
N ALA A 92 21.01 9.31 1.00
CA ALA A 92 19.69 9.64 1.54
C ALA A 92 18.62 9.59 0.44
N HIS A 93 18.90 10.23 -0.70
CA HIS A 93 18.06 10.25 -1.89
C HIS A 93 17.72 8.83 -2.34
N GLY A 94 18.74 7.99 -2.55
CA GLY A 94 18.55 6.60 -2.97
C GLY A 94 17.68 5.80 -2.01
N GLN A 95 17.83 6.02 -0.70
CA GLN A 95 17.02 5.36 0.32
C GLN A 95 15.57 5.86 0.35
N VAL A 96 15.34 7.17 0.21
CA VAL A 96 13.99 7.72 0.06
C VAL A 96 13.32 7.18 -1.20
N GLN A 97 14.04 7.07 -2.30
CA GLN A 97 13.49 6.54 -3.55
C GLN A 97 13.16 5.04 -3.45
N ALA A 98 14.10 4.22 -2.97
CA ALA A 98 13.91 2.77 -2.90
C ALA A 98 12.90 2.38 -1.80
N LEU A 99 13.02 2.94 -0.59
CA LEU A 99 12.22 2.52 0.55
C LEU A 99 11.00 3.42 0.79
N GLY A 100 11.08 4.71 0.45
CA GLY A 100 9.95 5.62 0.60
C GLY A 100 8.95 5.46 -0.53
N TYR A 101 9.41 5.52 -1.78
CA TYR A 101 8.54 5.31 -2.93
C TYR A 101 8.31 3.83 -3.23
N THR A 102 9.32 3.09 -3.67
CA THR A 102 9.10 1.74 -4.23
C THR A 102 8.48 0.77 -3.23
N LEU A 103 8.99 0.69 -1.99
CA LEU A 103 8.43 -0.21 -0.98
C LEU A 103 7.00 0.17 -0.57
N LEU A 104 6.72 1.43 -0.25
CA LEU A 104 5.36 1.85 0.15
C LEU A 104 4.36 1.70 -0.99
N PHE A 105 4.80 1.91 -2.23
CA PHE A 105 4.02 1.61 -3.43
C PHE A 105 3.67 0.13 -3.52
N ILE A 106 4.66 -0.77 -3.36
CA ILE A 106 4.43 -2.23 -3.34
C ILE A 106 3.45 -2.62 -2.25
N ILE A 107 3.58 -2.04 -1.04
CA ILE A 107 2.63 -2.28 0.05
C ILE A 107 1.23 -1.82 -0.33
N ALA A 108 1.08 -0.61 -0.89
CA ALA A 108 -0.22 -0.08 -1.30
C ALA A 108 -0.87 -0.98 -2.38
N VAL A 109 -0.14 -1.33 -3.42
CA VAL A 109 -0.62 -2.25 -4.47
C VAL A 109 -0.98 -3.61 -3.87
N GLY A 110 -0.12 -4.16 -3.00
CA GLY A 110 -0.38 -5.42 -2.30
C GLY A 110 -1.67 -5.40 -1.48
N LEU A 111 -1.93 -4.32 -0.75
CA LEU A 111 -3.17 -4.13 0.01
C LEU A 111 -4.41 -4.23 -0.89
N GLN A 112 -4.36 -3.59 -2.06
CA GLN A 112 -5.49 -3.53 -2.99
C GLN A 112 -5.73 -4.86 -3.72
N HIS A 113 -4.67 -5.57 -4.07
CA HIS A 113 -4.73 -6.69 -5.01
C HIS A 113 -4.71 -8.06 -4.33
N PHE A 114 -3.83 -8.29 -3.34
CA PHE A 114 -3.68 -9.61 -2.74
C PHE A 114 -4.94 -10.18 -2.09
N PRO A 115 -5.80 -9.40 -1.40
CA PRO A 115 -6.98 -9.96 -0.75
C PRO A 115 -7.97 -10.54 -1.77
N ARG A 116 -8.10 -9.87 -2.92
CA ARG A 116 -8.94 -10.31 -4.03
C ARG A 116 -8.34 -11.49 -4.76
N PHE A 117 -7.05 -11.45 -5.07
CA PHE A 117 -6.38 -12.55 -5.75
C PHE A 117 -6.37 -13.84 -4.92
N LEU A 118 -6.23 -13.74 -3.61
CA LEU A 118 -6.17 -14.89 -2.71
C LEU A 118 -7.53 -15.29 -2.14
N GLY A 119 -8.59 -14.53 -2.43
CA GLY A 119 -9.96 -14.80 -1.94
C GLY A 119 -10.08 -14.70 -0.41
N ALA A 120 -9.19 -13.97 0.25
CA ALA A 120 -9.08 -13.94 1.71
C ALA A 120 -8.91 -12.50 2.21
N PRO A 121 -9.71 -12.04 3.20
CA PRO A 121 -9.58 -10.70 3.74
C PRO A 121 -8.29 -10.53 4.55
N LEU A 122 -7.76 -9.30 4.59
CA LEU A 122 -6.63 -8.95 5.44
C LEU A 122 -7.09 -8.76 6.88
N MET A 123 -6.27 -9.21 7.82
CA MET A 123 -6.49 -8.95 9.24
C MET A 123 -5.64 -7.75 9.67
N HIS A 124 -6.19 -6.91 10.55
CA HIS A 124 -5.47 -5.76 11.14
C HIS A 124 -4.90 -4.77 10.11
N VAL A 125 -5.68 -4.39 9.09
CA VAL A 125 -5.26 -3.49 8.00
C VAL A 125 -4.67 -2.15 8.47
N GLN A 126 -5.02 -1.71 9.68
CA GLN A 126 -4.45 -0.51 10.31
C GLN A 126 -2.94 -0.61 10.53
N ARG A 127 -2.36 -1.81 10.69
CA ARG A 127 -0.91 -1.98 10.83
C ARG A 127 -0.17 -1.50 9.58
N ALA A 128 -0.73 -1.66 8.38
CA ALA A 128 -0.12 -1.11 7.17
C ALA A 128 -0.02 0.41 7.22
N GLN A 129 -1.06 1.08 7.73
CA GLN A 129 -1.07 2.54 7.88
C GLN A 129 -0.02 3.01 8.90
N TRP A 130 0.02 2.40 10.09
CA TRP A 130 1.00 2.75 11.11
C TRP A 130 2.44 2.46 10.68
N GLY A 131 2.67 1.28 10.07
CA GLY A 131 3.98 0.90 9.56
C GLY A 131 4.45 1.82 8.43
N ALA A 132 3.58 2.17 7.48
CA ALA A 132 3.91 3.13 6.42
C ALA A 132 4.25 4.52 6.97
N GLY A 133 3.50 5.00 7.96
CA GLY A 133 3.79 6.26 8.65
C GLY A 133 5.15 6.24 9.35
N LEU A 134 5.48 5.13 10.03
CA LEU A 134 6.77 4.98 10.72
C LEU A 134 7.95 4.89 9.74
N VAL A 135 7.80 4.19 8.61
CA VAL A 135 8.79 4.18 7.52
C VAL A 135 9.01 5.59 6.98
N ALA A 136 7.93 6.33 6.71
CA ALA A 136 8.04 7.70 6.21
C ALA A 136 8.79 8.61 7.20
N LEU A 137 8.44 8.55 8.50
CA LEU A 137 9.13 9.31 9.53
C LEU A 137 10.61 8.94 9.65
N ALA A 138 10.95 7.65 9.59
CA ALA A 138 12.32 7.17 9.67
C ALA A 138 13.18 7.67 8.49
N LEU A 139 12.61 7.73 7.29
CA LEU A 139 13.29 8.22 6.09
C LEU A 139 13.46 9.74 6.10
N VAL A 140 12.44 10.49 6.52
CA VAL A 140 12.55 11.95 6.71
C VAL A 140 13.59 12.28 7.77
N ALA A 141 13.58 11.56 8.90
CA ALA A 141 14.59 11.69 9.94
C ALA A 141 16.00 11.44 9.37
N ARG A 142 16.18 10.43 8.54
CA ARG A 142 17.49 10.17 7.91
C ARG A 142 17.94 11.31 7.00
N LEU A 143 17.03 11.76 6.12
CA LEU A 143 17.30 12.82 5.16
C LEU A 143 17.70 14.13 5.86
N VAL A 144 17.05 14.46 6.96
CA VAL A 144 17.36 15.65 7.77
C VAL A 144 18.61 15.43 8.62
N GLY A 145 18.78 14.23 9.21
CA GLY A 145 19.86 13.94 10.16
C GLY A 145 21.24 13.77 9.52
N GLN A 146 21.31 13.23 8.30
CA GLN A 146 22.59 13.00 7.61
C GLN A 146 23.40 14.29 7.32
N PRO A 147 22.81 15.41 6.85
CA PRO A 147 23.55 16.65 6.60
C PRO A 147 23.85 17.46 7.87
N LEU A 148 23.36 17.07 9.05
CA LEU A 148 23.65 17.81 10.28
C LEU A 148 25.15 17.74 10.62
N ALA A 149 25.66 18.81 11.25
CA ALA A 149 26.97 18.80 11.86
C ALA A 149 27.09 17.66 12.90
N PRO A 150 28.29 17.08 13.10
CA PRO A 150 28.49 16.08 14.15
C PRO A 150 28.06 16.61 15.53
N GLY A 151 27.27 15.81 16.25
CA GLY A 151 26.74 16.18 17.56
C GLY A 151 25.61 15.25 18.03
N VAL A 152 25.17 15.44 19.27
CA VAL A 152 24.15 14.59 19.90
C VAL A 152 22.85 14.55 19.09
N GLY A 153 22.38 15.71 18.60
CA GLY A 153 21.15 15.78 17.80
C GLY A 153 21.20 14.91 16.53
N ARG A 154 22.32 14.92 15.81
CA ARG A 154 22.53 14.05 14.64
C ARG A 154 22.45 12.57 15.04
N VAL A 155 23.14 12.19 16.10
CA VAL A 155 23.17 10.80 16.57
C VAL A 155 21.76 10.35 16.95
N THR A 156 21.03 11.13 17.74
CA THR A 156 19.65 10.79 18.16
C THR A 156 18.72 10.58 16.96
N VAL A 157 18.75 11.49 15.99
CA VAL A 157 17.90 11.41 14.78
C VAL A 157 18.24 10.18 13.93
N LEU A 158 19.54 9.88 13.75
CA LEU A 158 19.98 8.73 12.97
C LEU A 158 19.72 7.40 13.68
N VAL A 159 19.89 7.32 15.00
CA VAL A 159 19.53 6.13 15.79
C VAL A 159 18.03 5.85 15.69
N PHE A 160 17.20 6.89 15.87
CA PHE A 160 15.75 6.76 15.67
C PHE A 160 15.44 6.21 14.27
N SER A 161 16.02 6.80 13.22
CA SER A 161 15.83 6.34 11.83
C SER A 161 16.21 4.87 11.63
N VAL A 162 17.37 4.45 12.13
CA VAL A 162 17.87 3.07 12.00
C VAL A 162 16.94 2.06 12.66
N LEU A 163 16.37 2.39 13.82
CA LEU A 163 15.48 1.47 14.56
C LEU A 163 14.04 1.52 14.03
N ALA A 164 13.52 2.72 13.74
CA ALA A 164 12.15 2.92 13.31
C ALA A 164 11.87 2.31 11.94
N LEU A 165 12.84 2.35 11.02
CA LEU A 165 12.68 1.85 9.66
C LEU A 165 12.34 0.35 9.61
N PRO A 166 13.17 -0.58 10.11
CA PRO A 166 12.85 -2.02 10.09
C PRO A 166 11.57 -2.34 10.88
N VAL A 167 11.34 -1.66 12.01
CA VAL A 167 10.11 -1.83 12.79
C VAL A 167 8.88 -1.43 11.97
N GLY A 168 8.92 -0.30 11.28
CA GLY A 168 7.84 0.16 10.40
C GLY A 168 7.58 -0.80 9.25
N MET A 169 8.65 -1.32 8.62
CA MET A 169 8.56 -2.31 7.54
C MET A 169 7.92 -3.62 8.02
N LEU A 170 8.33 -4.12 9.19
CA LEU A 170 7.76 -5.33 9.79
C LEU A 170 6.28 -5.15 10.15
N ILE A 171 5.93 -4.03 10.78
CA ILE A 171 4.54 -3.70 11.12
C ILE A 171 3.70 -3.64 9.84
N ALA A 172 4.18 -2.95 8.80
CA ALA A 172 3.46 -2.80 7.55
C ALA A 172 3.30 -4.15 6.81
N GLY A 173 4.36 -4.93 6.69
CA GLY A 173 4.35 -6.25 6.05
C GLY A 173 3.51 -7.28 6.80
N SER A 174 3.41 -7.16 8.13
CA SER A 174 2.66 -8.11 8.96
C SER A 174 1.18 -8.25 8.61
N VAL A 175 0.58 -7.29 7.88
CA VAL A 175 -0.82 -7.39 7.41
C VAL A 175 -1.01 -8.56 6.44
N PHE A 176 0.04 -8.93 5.70
CA PHE A 176 0.02 -10.04 4.77
C PHE A 176 0.33 -11.38 5.45
N HIS A 177 0.69 -11.36 6.74
CA HIS A 177 0.95 -12.56 7.51
C HIS A 177 -0.32 -13.42 7.61
N GLY A 178 -0.18 -14.70 7.29
CA GLY A 178 -1.28 -15.67 7.29
C GLY A 178 -2.25 -15.54 6.12
N LEU A 179 -2.06 -14.58 5.19
CA LEU A 179 -2.91 -14.47 4.00
C LEU A 179 -2.79 -15.70 3.10
N SER A 180 -1.58 -16.25 2.95
CA SER A 180 -1.34 -17.49 2.20
C SER A 180 -2.03 -18.70 2.83
N ARG A 181 -2.03 -18.81 4.17
CA ARG A 181 -2.65 -19.91 4.91
C ARG A 181 -4.18 -19.89 4.84
N ARG A 182 -4.78 -18.72 4.60
CA ARG A 182 -6.24 -18.53 4.49
C ARG A 182 -6.73 -18.48 3.05
N SER A 183 -5.84 -18.63 2.07
CA SER A 183 -6.22 -18.51 0.67
C SER A 183 -7.14 -19.68 0.27
N ALA A 184 -8.20 -19.37 -0.47
CA ALA A 184 -9.10 -20.39 -1.04
C ALA A 184 -8.51 -21.06 -2.31
N GLN A 185 -7.29 -20.69 -2.71
CA GLN A 185 -6.67 -21.22 -3.93
C GLN A 185 -6.15 -22.64 -3.73
N PRO A 186 -6.37 -23.55 -4.70
CA PRO A 186 -5.94 -24.94 -4.63
C PRO A 186 -4.42 -25.07 -4.46
N ASP A 187 -3.97 -26.16 -3.84
CA ASP A 187 -2.55 -26.43 -3.55
C ASP A 187 -1.72 -26.80 -4.78
N SER A 188 -2.38 -27.12 -5.90
CA SER A 188 -1.79 -27.44 -7.19
C SER A 188 -2.13 -26.39 -8.26
N GLY A 189 -1.26 -26.26 -9.27
CA GLY A 189 -1.44 -25.38 -10.42
C GLY A 189 -0.51 -24.15 -10.44
N PRO A 190 -0.63 -23.28 -11.46
CA PRO A 190 0.25 -22.13 -11.67
C PRO A 190 0.30 -21.15 -10.48
N SER A 191 -0.81 -20.99 -9.76
CA SER A 191 -0.91 -20.16 -8.55
C SER A 191 -0.06 -20.69 -7.40
N ALA A 192 0.12 -22.02 -7.30
CA ALA A 192 0.97 -22.63 -6.28
C ALA A 192 2.45 -22.32 -6.51
N ALA A 193 2.91 -22.26 -7.76
CA ALA A 193 4.28 -21.87 -8.12
C ALA A 193 4.56 -20.42 -7.70
N TRP A 194 3.61 -19.51 -7.93
CA TRP A 194 3.72 -18.12 -7.49
C TRP A 194 3.83 -17.99 -5.96
N ARG A 195 3.03 -18.73 -5.19
CA ARG A 195 3.16 -18.73 -3.71
C ARG A 195 4.54 -19.17 -3.25
N ARG A 196 5.11 -20.21 -3.86
CA ARG A 196 6.48 -20.68 -3.54
C ARG A 196 7.51 -19.61 -3.88
N PHE A 197 7.39 -18.95 -5.03
CA PHE A 197 8.25 -17.84 -5.40
C PHE A 197 8.22 -16.70 -4.38
N VAL A 198 7.03 -16.26 -3.95
CA VAL A 198 6.89 -15.19 -2.96
C VAL A 198 7.48 -15.58 -1.60
N VAL A 199 7.30 -16.84 -1.17
CA VAL A 199 7.89 -17.33 0.09
C VAL A 199 9.42 -17.38 -0.01
N VAL A 200 9.98 -17.90 -1.11
CA VAL A 200 11.43 -17.97 -1.32
C VAL A 200 12.04 -16.57 -1.44
N ALA A 201 11.42 -15.68 -2.20
CA ALA A 201 11.86 -14.28 -2.33
C ALA A 201 11.80 -13.56 -0.97
N GLY A 202 10.74 -13.78 -0.19
CA GLY A 202 10.62 -13.23 1.16
C GLY A 202 11.70 -13.75 2.13
N LEU A 203 12.04 -15.04 2.06
CA LEU A 203 13.12 -15.64 2.87
C LEU A 203 14.50 -15.13 2.44
N ALA A 204 14.76 -15.02 1.14
CA ALA A 204 16.03 -14.51 0.61
C ALA A 204 16.28 -13.04 1.00
N LEU A 205 15.22 -12.23 1.05
CA LEU A 205 15.29 -10.84 1.49
C LEU A 205 15.38 -10.67 3.01
N GLY A 206 15.00 -11.68 3.80
CA GLY A 206 15.08 -11.66 5.27
C GLY A 206 16.36 -12.27 5.85
N ALA A 207 17.13 -12.99 5.04
CA ALA A 207 18.38 -13.65 5.44
C ALA A 207 19.66 -12.92 4.99
N ALA A 208 19.52 -11.76 4.34
CA ALA A 208 20.61 -10.86 3.95
C ALA A 208 20.67 -9.64 4.88
#